data_AF-A0A518JU43-F1
#
_entry.id   AF-A0A518JU43-F1
#
_cell.length_a   1.000
_cell.length_b   1.000
_cell.length_c   1.000
_cell.angle_alpha   90.00
_cell.angle_beta   90.00
_cell.angle_gamma   90.00
#
_symmetry.space_group_name_H-M   'P 1'
#
loop_
_entity.id
_entity.type
_entity.pdbx_description
1 polymer ?
#
loop_
_entity_poly.entity_id
_entity_poly.type
_entity_poly.pdbx_seq_one_letter_code
_entity_poly.pdbx_strand_id
1 'polypeptide(L)'
;MLLRAQAVGEQPSVRFVVLNLRSNQMWDGQSFVDDFDLARKYWHPSDACAEMQDILKEHYGQLRQRRFVVPVEIEVYGSISQKEIAEYLYRASVLSVRTEEYGNGPAECLVLPVIHWGYIRELKLPLNGKPDNPAVEWGLEDENENQ
;
A
#
# COMPACT_ATOMS: atom_id res chain seq x y z
N MET A 1 -3.24 -12.71 1.27
CA MET A 1 -4.39 -13.26 2.02
C MET A 1 -5.41 -12.14 2.28
N LEU A 2 -6.71 -12.42 2.28
CA LEU A 2 -7.76 -11.41 2.57
C LEU A 2 -8.67 -11.95 3.68
N LEU A 3 -8.70 -11.26 4.82
CA LEU A 3 -9.39 -11.71 6.03
C LEU A 3 -10.53 -10.76 6.41
N ARG A 4 -11.54 -11.29 7.09
CA ARG A 4 -12.66 -10.53 7.65
C ARG A 4 -13.01 -11.05 9.04
N ALA A 5 -13.26 -10.15 9.98
CA ALA A 5 -14.00 -10.47 11.19
C ALA A 5 -15.49 -10.60 10.85
N GLN A 6 -15.96 -11.83 10.64
CA GLN A 6 -17.34 -12.12 10.24
C GLN A 6 -18.19 -12.35 11.49
N ALA A 7 -19.25 -11.55 11.65
CA ALA A 7 -20.25 -11.76 12.70
C ALA A 7 -21.04 -13.05 12.42
N VAL A 8 -21.28 -13.83 13.47
CA VAL A 8 -22.03 -15.09 13.45
C VAL A 8 -22.94 -15.18 14.67
N GLY A 9 -24.10 -15.83 14.51
CA GLY A 9 -25.15 -15.89 15.53
C GLY A 9 -26.07 -14.67 15.54
N GLU A 10 -27.00 -14.65 16.49
CA GLU A 10 -28.02 -13.61 16.66
C GLU A 10 -27.87 -12.92 18.02
N GLN A 11 -28.42 -11.70 18.15
CA GLN A 11 -28.40 -10.99 19.44
C GLN A 11 -29.15 -11.79 20.52
N PRO A 12 -28.66 -11.81 21.78
CA PRO A 12 -27.48 -11.10 22.31
C PRO A 12 -26.16 -11.88 22.16
N SER A 13 -26.17 -13.01 21.46
CA SER A 13 -25.08 -14.00 21.43
C SER A 13 -24.18 -13.91 20.20
N VAL A 14 -24.07 -12.73 19.58
CA VAL A 14 -23.22 -12.52 18.41
C VAL A 14 -21.76 -12.80 18.80
N ARG A 15 -21.08 -13.55 17.94
CA ARG A 15 -19.64 -13.82 17.98
C ARG A 15 -19.01 -13.42 16.67
N PHE A 16 -17.69 -13.38 16.65
CA PHE A 16 -16.92 -13.08 15.45
C PHE A 16 -16.00 -14.26 15.14
N VAL A 17 -15.84 -14.58 13.86
CA VAL A 17 -14.83 -15.53 13.37
C VAL A 17 -13.91 -14.82 12.40
N VAL A 18 -12.67 -15.28 12.29
CA VAL A 18 -11.76 -14.80 11.24
C VAL A 18 -11.97 -15.65 9.99
N LEU A 19 -12.53 -15.04 8.95
CA LEU A 19 -12.85 -15.69 7.68
C LEU A 19 -11.80 -15.31 6.60
N ASN A 20 -11.23 -16.31 5.94
CA ASN A 20 -10.46 -16.11 4.71
C ASN A 20 -11.42 -15.99 3.52
N LEU A 21 -11.52 -14.80 2.94
CA LEU A 21 -12.49 -14.50 1.88
C LEU A 21 -12.21 -15.22 0.55
N ARG A 22 -11.00 -15.78 0.35
CA ARG A 22 -10.67 -16.51 -0.87
C ARG A 22 -11.02 -18.00 -0.79
N SER A 23 -10.72 -18.64 0.34
CA SER A 23 -11.01 -20.07 0.53
C SER A 23 -12.35 -20.32 1.22
N ASN A 24 -12.98 -19.28 1.77
CA ASN A 24 -14.18 -19.37 2.61
C ASN A 24 -13.98 -20.23 3.88
N GLN A 25 -12.73 -20.37 4.33
CA GLN A 25 -12.35 -21.11 5.54
C GLN A 25 -12.22 -20.17 6.75
N MET A 26 -12.42 -20.73 7.95
CA MET A 26 -12.40 -20.02 9.22
C MET A 26 -11.17 -20.38 10.04
N TRP A 27 -10.63 -19.42 10.78
CA TRP A 27 -9.50 -19.65 11.69
C TRP A 27 -9.95 -20.44 12.92
N ASP A 28 -9.26 -21.54 13.24
CA ASP A 28 -9.47 -22.32 14.47
C ASP A 28 -8.55 -21.89 15.64
N GLY A 29 -7.61 -20.97 15.39
CA GLY A 29 -6.56 -20.59 16.34
C GLY A 29 -5.15 -21.05 15.91
N GLN A 30 -5.05 -21.92 14.92
CA GLN A 30 -3.80 -22.50 14.40
C GLN A 30 -3.79 -22.59 12.87
N SER A 31 -4.93 -22.86 12.25
CA SER A 31 -5.09 -23.09 10.83
C SER A 31 -6.46 -22.62 10.32
N PHE A 32 -6.61 -22.57 8.99
CA PHE A 32 -7.89 -22.30 8.35
C PHE A 32 -8.60 -23.62 8.05
N VAL A 33 -9.82 -23.76 8.58
CA VAL A 33 -10.66 -24.96 8.50
C VAL A 33 -12.03 -24.65 7.90
N ASP A 34 -12.66 -25.65 7.28
CA ASP A 34 -14.02 -25.52 6.73
C ASP A 34 -15.12 -25.77 7.76
N ASP A 35 -14.78 -26.42 8.88
CA ASP A 35 -15.72 -26.76 9.94
C ASP A 35 -15.98 -25.57 10.88
N PHE A 36 -17.24 -25.11 10.91
CA PHE A 36 -17.68 -24.02 11.77
C PHE A 36 -17.53 -24.35 13.25
N ASP A 37 -17.67 -25.60 13.67
CA ASP A 37 -17.61 -25.98 15.08
C ASP A 37 -16.17 -25.88 15.62
N LEU A 38 -15.19 -26.15 14.78
CA LEU A 38 -13.76 -25.99 15.09
C LEU A 38 -13.29 -24.53 15.03
N ALA A 39 -14.00 -23.67 14.30
CA ALA A 39 -13.63 -22.26 14.19
C ALA A 39 -13.57 -21.57 15.55
N ARG A 40 -12.56 -20.72 15.77
CA ARG A 40 -12.43 -19.93 16.99
C ARG A 40 -13.43 -18.77 16.96
N LYS A 41 -14.26 -18.69 18.00
CA LYS A 41 -15.26 -17.63 18.17
C LYS A 41 -14.75 -16.58 19.14
N TYR A 42 -14.69 -15.35 18.67
CA TYR A 42 -14.29 -14.17 19.43
C TYR A 42 -15.52 -13.45 19.97
N TRP A 43 -15.39 -12.85 21.16
CA TRP A 43 -16.46 -12.09 21.78
C TRP A 43 -16.61 -10.71 21.15
N HIS A 44 -15.49 -9.99 20.95
CA HIS A 44 -15.48 -8.70 20.28
C HIS A 44 -14.84 -8.75 18.89
N PRO A 45 -15.26 -7.89 17.95
CA PRO A 45 -14.63 -7.79 16.64
C PRO A 45 -13.17 -7.35 16.73
N SER A 46 -12.81 -6.57 17.76
CA SER A 46 -11.42 -6.16 18.03
C SER A 46 -10.50 -7.34 18.26
N ASP A 47 -10.97 -8.39 18.94
CA ASP A 47 -10.16 -9.57 19.26
C ASP A 47 -9.85 -10.35 17.97
N ALA A 48 -10.86 -10.52 17.12
CA ALA A 48 -10.70 -11.10 15.79
C ALA A 48 -9.75 -10.25 14.91
N CYS A 49 -9.81 -8.91 15.02
CA CYS A 49 -8.90 -8.02 14.31
C CYS A 49 -7.45 -8.13 14.76
N ALA A 50 -7.21 -8.26 16.08
CA ALA A 50 -5.87 -8.49 16.60
C ALA A 50 -5.29 -9.81 16.06
N GLU A 51 -6.08 -10.88 16.07
CA GLU A 51 -5.64 -12.16 15.51
C GLU A 51 -5.37 -12.07 14.01
N MET A 52 -6.25 -11.39 13.24
CA MET A 52 -6.02 -11.14 11.81
C MET A 52 -4.68 -10.42 11.59
N GLN A 53 -4.34 -9.45 12.44
CA GLN A 53 -3.08 -8.73 12.31
C GLN A 53 -1.87 -9.68 12.44
N ASP A 54 -1.90 -10.60 13.40
CA ASP A 54 -0.80 -11.53 13.63
C ASP A 54 -0.71 -12.60 12.53
N ILE A 55 -1.84 -13.14 12.07
CA ILE A 55 -1.90 -14.03 10.90
C ILE A 55 -1.30 -13.34 9.67
N LEU A 56 -1.65 -12.07 9.43
CA LEU A 56 -1.14 -11.32 8.28
C LEU A 56 0.36 -11.01 8.43
N LYS A 57 0.84 -10.64 9.62
CA LYS A 57 2.27 -10.43 9.87
C LYS A 57 3.08 -11.68 9.60
N GLU A 58 2.64 -12.83 10.09
CA GLU A 58 3.32 -14.11 9.88
C GLU A 58 3.32 -14.48 8.39
N HIS A 59 2.14 -14.45 7.76
CA HIS A 59 2.00 -14.77 6.34
C HIS A 59 2.89 -13.89 5.46
N TYR A 60 2.85 -12.56 5.64
CA TYR A 60 3.62 -11.64 4.82
C TYR A 60 5.10 -11.57 5.21
N GLY A 61 5.46 -11.86 6.47
CA GLY A 61 6.84 -11.92 6.93
C GLY A 61 7.68 -13.02 6.27
N GLN A 62 7.02 -14.08 5.79
CA GLN A 62 7.67 -15.17 5.05
C GLN A 62 7.77 -14.88 3.53
N LEU A 63 7.04 -13.90 3.01
CA LEU A 63 7.06 -13.58 1.58
C LEU A 63 8.28 -12.73 1.24
N ARG A 64 8.83 -12.96 0.04
CA ARG A 64 9.89 -12.11 -0.50
C ARG A 64 9.39 -10.67 -0.64
N GLN A 65 10.02 -9.74 0.06
CA GLN A 65 9.78 -8.32 -0.14
C GLN A 65 10.26 -7.92 -1.55
N ARG A 66 9.35 -7.35 -2.34
CA ARG A 66 9.63 -6.80 -3.68
C ARG A 66 9.28 -5.32 -3.65
N ARG A 67 10.15 -4.48 -4.19
CA ARG A 67 9.92 -3.04 -4.32
C ARG A 67 9.76 -2.71 -5.79
N PHE A 68 8.80 -1.86 -6.10
CA PHE A 68 8.55 -1.40 -7.46
C PHE A 68 8.67 0.11 -7.50
N VAL A 69 9.21 0.61 -8.61
CA VAL A 69 9.21 2.03 -8.95
C VAL A 69 8.29 2.20 -10.15
N VAL A 70 7.48 3.25 -10.09
CA VAL A 70 6.61 3.66 -11.19
C VAL A 70 6.98 5.08 -11.57
N PRO A 71 7.32 5.36 -12.83
CA PRO A 71 7.56 6.73 -13.26
C PRO A 71 6.26 7.53 -13.16
N VAL A 72 6.40 8.77 -12.69
CA VAL A 72 5.31 9.74 -12.55
C VAL A 72 5.62 10.91 -13.48
N GLU A 73 4.69 11.20 -14.37
CA GLU A 73 4.71 12.44 -15.16
C GLU A 73 4.00 13.53 -14.36
N ILE A 74 4.54 14.75 -14.40
CA ILE A 74 4.02 15.89 -13.64
C ILE A 74 3.79 17.05 -14.60
N GLU A 75 2.53 17.40 -14.79
CA GLU A 75 2.16 18.63 -15.49
C GLU A 75 1.99 19.76 -14.48
N VAL A 76 2.55 20.92 -14.80
CA VAL A 76 2.48 22.13 -13.97
C VAL A 76 2.00 23.31 -14.79
N TYR A 77 0.91 23.92 -14.31
CA TYR A 77 0.37 25.15 -14.88
C TYR A 77 0.69 26.30 -13.91
N GLY A 78 1.53 27.25 -14.36
CA GLY A 78 2.02 28.39 -13.56
C GLY A 78 3.55 28.51 -13.57
N SER A 79 4.10 29.46 -12.81
CA SER A 79 5.54 29.68 -12.70
C SER A 79 6.04 29.29 -11.31
N ILE A 80 6.78 28.19 -11.23
CA ILE A 80 7.31 27.63 -9.97
C ILE A 80 8.63 26.89 -10.23
N SER A 81 9.53 26.85 -9.25
CA SER A 81 10.81 26.14 -9.39
C SER A 81 10.68 24.63 -9.20
N GLN A 82 11.62 23.87 -9.79
CA GLN A 82 11.73 22.42 -9.61
C GLN A 82 11.87 22.04 -8.11
N LYS A 83 12.59 22.84 -7.32
CA LYS A 83 12.75 22.62 -5.88
C LYS A 83 11.41 22.70 -5.14
N GLU A 84 10.60 23.71 -5.43
CA GLU A 84 9.28 23.88 -4.82
C GLU A 84 8.31 22.76 -5.22
N ILE A 85 8.37 22.31 -6.48
CA ILE A 85 7.61 21.14 -6.95
C ILE A 85 8.04 19.88 -6.17
N ALA A 86 9.34 19.65 -5.99
CA ALA A 86 9.86 18.49 -5.26
C ALA A 86 9.44 18.51 -3.78
N GLU A 87 9.52 19.67 -3.12
CA GLU A 87 9.06 19.85 -1.74
C GLU A 87 7.55 19.64 -1.60
N TYR A 88 6.75 20.14 -2.55
CA TYR A 88 5.31 19.89 -2.61
C TYR A 88 5.02 18.39 -2.77
N LEU A 89 5.64 17.73 -3.74
CA LEU A 89 5.41 16.32 -4.02
C LEU A 89 5.85 15.45 -2.84
N TYR A 90 6.94 15.76 -2.15
CA TYR A 90 7.32 15.05 -0.93
C TYR A 90 6.23 15.11 0.15
N ARG A 91 5.58 16.27 0.32
CA ARG A 91 4.45 16.44 1.25
C ARG A 91 3.18 15.74 0.77
N ALA A 92 2.90 15.78 -0.53
CA ALA A 92 1.69 15.23 -1.13
C ALA A 92 1.73 13.72 -1.40
N SER A 93 2.93 13.13 -1.56
CA SER A 93 3.16 11.75 -2.04
C SER A 93 3.34 10.70 -0.94
N VAL A 94 3.07 11.03 0.33
CA VAL A 94 2.84 10.02 1.37
C VAL A 94 1.45 9.39 1.14
N LEU A 95 1.35 8.71 0.00
CA LEU A 95 0.32 7.82 -0.53
C LEU A 95 -1.10 8.00 0.04
N SER A 96 -1.59 9.24 -0.04
CA SER A 96 -2.99 9.64 0.04
C SER A 96 -2.96 11.11 -0.38
N VAL A 97 -3.23 11.40 -1.64
CA VAL A 97 -3.20 12.79 -2.12
C VAL A 97 -4.39 13.51 -1.48
N ARG A 98 -4.15 14.13 -0.31
CA ARG A 98 -5.13 14.90 0.45
C ARG A 98 -5.19 16.32 -0.13
N THR A 99 -5.84 16.46 -1.27
CA THR A 99 -6.05 17.76 -1.92
C THR A 99 -6.72 18.77 -0.99
N GLU A 100 -7.57 18.30 -0.08
CA GLU A 100 -8.23 19.12 0.96
C GLU A 100 -7.25 19.71 2.01
N GLU A 101 -6.14 19.00 2.30
CA GLU A 101 -5.20 19.41 3.37
C GLU A 101 -4.02 20.23 2.81
N TYR A 102 -3.63 19.98 1.56
CA TYR A 102 -2.40 20.53 0.97
C TYR A 102 -2.62 21.37 -0.30
N GLY A 103 -3.87 21.50 -0.76
CA GLY A 103 -4.22 22.29 -1.95
C GLY A 103 -3.81 21.64 -3.28
N ASN A 104 -3.94 22.42 -4.37
CA ASN A 104 -3.76 21.96 -5.75
C ASN A 104 -2.30 21.97 -6.25
N GLY A 105 -1.38 22.49 -5.45
CA GLY A 105 0.00 22.75 -5.86
C GLY A 105 0.63 23.85 -5.01
N PRO A 106 1.93 24.10 -5.17
CA PRO A 106 2.58 25.23 -4.52
C PRO A 106 2.16 26.56 -5.19
N ALA A 107 1.96 27.61 -4.39
CA ALA A 107 1.54 28.95 -4.85
C ALA A 107 0.25 28.93 -5.72
N GLU A 108 0.14 29.81 -6.72
CA GLU A 108 -0.97 29.90 -7.68
C GLU A 108 -0.79 28.90 -8.86
N CYS A 109 -0.35 27.68 -8.56
CA CYS A 109 -0.11 26.64 -9.58
C CYS A 109 -1.00 25.42 -9.36
N LEU A 110 -1.32 24.75 -10.47
CA LEU A 110 -1.98 23.44 -10.48
C LEU A 110 -0.97 22.38 -10.89
N VAL A 111 -0.83 21.34 -10.06
CA VAL A 111 0.05 20.19 -10.30
C VAL A 111 -0.78 18.93 -10.48
N LEU A 112 -0.60 18.25 -11.61
CA LEU A 112 -1.34 17.02 -11.94
C LEU A 112 -0.35 15.85 -12.14
N PRO A 113 -0.15 15.00 -11.11
CA PRO A 113 0.70 13.83 -11.26
C PRO A 113 -0.06 12.67 -11.95
N VAL A 114 0.60 12.02 -12.91
CA VAL A 114 0.09 10.84 -13.61
C VAL A 114 1.03 9.66 -13.34
N ILE A 115 0.48 8.56 -12.84
CA ILE A 115 1.25 7.33 -12.59
C ILE A 115 1.11 6.40 -13.80
N HIS A 116 2.23 6.11 -14.47
CA HIS A 116 2.22 5.22 -15.63
C HIS A 116 2.46 3.76 -15.22
N TRP A 117 1.39 3.06 -14.86
CA TRP A 117 1.46 1.65 -14.45
C TRP A 117 2.10 0.72 -15.48
N GLY A 118 1.99 1.03 -16.78
CA GLY A 118 2.62 0.26 -17.86
C GLY A 118 4.16 0.28 -17.85
N TYR A 119 4.76 1.23 -17.13
CA TYR A 119 6.22 1.37 -16.99
C TYR A 119 6.71 0.97 -15.59
N ILE A 120 5.91 0.24 -14.81
CA ILE A 120 6.33 -0.28 -13.51
C ILE A 120 7.56 -1.19 -13.67
N ARG A 121 8.59 -0.95 -12.87
CA ARG A 121 9.81 -1.77 -12.84
C ARG A 121 10.07 -2.27 -11.43
N GLU A 122 10.43 -3.55 -11.31
CA GLU A 122 10.86 -4.10 -10.03
C GLU A 122 12.31 -3.69 -9.73
N LEU A 123 12.54 -3.12 -8.55
CA LEU A 123 13.87 -2.83 -8.05
C LEU A 123 14.55 -4.13 -7.61
N LYS A 124 15.65 -4.46 -8.28
CA LYS A 124 16.45 -5.65 -7.98
C LYS A 124 17.35 -5.49 -6.75
N LEU A 125 17.63 -4.25 -6.33
CA LEU A 125 18.50 -3.90 -5.21
C LEU A 125 17.82 -2.89 -4.26
N PRO A 126 18.12 -2.92 -2.95
CA PRO A 126 17.73 -1.85 -2.05
C PRO A 126 18.40 -0.54 -2.48
N LEU A 127 17.64 0.56 -2.45
CA LEU A 127 18.14 1.93 -2.61
C LEU A 127 19.06 2.27 -1.42
N ASN A 128 20.28 1.76 -1.44
CA ASN A 128 21.31 2.10 -0.47
C ASN A 128 22.10 3.29 -0.98
N GLY A 129 21.77 4.45 -0.43
CA GLY A 129 22.43 5.72 -0.71
C GLY A 129 21.42 6.82 -0.42
N LYS A 130 21.83 7.89 0.26
CA LYS A 130 21.17 9.18 0.03
C LYS A 130 21.67 9.60 -1.35
N PRO A 131 20.89 9.44 -2.43
CA PRO A 131 21.41 9.74 -3.74
C PRO A 131 21.53 11.26 -3.83
N ASP A 132 22.69 11.77 -4.23
CA ASP A 132 22.84 13.21 -4.50
C ASP A 132 21.92 13.63 -5.67
N ASN A 133 21.58 12.70 -6.56
CA ASN A 133 20.56 12.86 -7.58
C ASN A 133 19.83 11.51 -7.87
N PRO A 134 18.58 11.33 -7.41
CA PRO A 134 17.83 10.10 -7.64
C PRO A 134 17.59 9.78 -9.12
N ALA A 135 17.56 10.76 -10.02
CA ALA A 135 17.28 10.51 -11.43
C ALA A 135 18.38 9.69 -12.15
N VAL A 136 19.65 9.84 -11.74
CA VAL A 136 20.81 9.23 -12.41
C VAL A 136 21.04 7.79 -11.94
N GLU A 137 21.01 7.53 -10.63
CA GLU A 137 21.25 6.19 -10.08
C GLU A 137 20.06 5.22 -10.27
N TRP A 138 18.87 5.71 -10.61
CA TRP A 138 17.70 4.86 -10.85
C TRP A 138 17.67 4.23 -12.26
N GLY A 139 18.72 4.47 -13.07
CA GLY A 139 18.81 3.91 -14.43
C GLY A 139 17.72 4.44 -15.36
N LEU A 140 17.36 5.72 -15.18
CA LEU A 140 16.40 6.46 -16.02
C LEU A 140 17.11 7.30 -17.09
N GLU A 141 18.42 7.16 -17.26
CA GLU A 141 19.07 7.61 -18.49
C GLU A 141 18.52 6.75 -19.63
N ASP A 142 17.77 7.39 -20.52
CA ASP A 142 17.27 6.77 -21.74
C ASP A 142 18.45 6.15 -22.51
N GLU A 143 18.32 4.90 -22.96
CA GLU A 143 19.28 4.25 -23.87
C GLU A 143 19.34 4.93 -25.27
N ASN A 144 18.82 6.16 -25.43
CA ASN A 144 18.66 6.85 -26.70
C ASN A 144 19.50 8.13 -26.83
N GLU A 145 20.80 8.06 -26.50
CA GLU A 145 21.77 9.07 -26.94
C GLU A 145 22.70 8.62 -28.08
N ASN A 146 22.35 7.56 -28.83
CA ASN A 146 23.03 7.27 -30.10
C ASN A 146 22.10 6.64 -31.14
N GLN A 147 21.41 7.50 -31.91
CA GLN A 147 21.13 7.28 -33.34
C GLN A 147 20.76 8.58 -34.04
#